data_AF-A0A8K0J0S7-F1
#
_entry.id   AF-A0A8K0J0S7-F1
#
_cell.length_a   1.000
_cell.length_b   1.000
_cell.length_c   1.000
_cell.angle_alpha   90.00
_cell.angle_beta   90.00
_cell.angle_gamma   90.00
#
_symmetry.space_group_name_H-M   'P 1'
#
loop_
_entity.id
_entity.type
_entity.pdbx_description
1 polymer ?
#
loop_
_entity_poly.entity_id
_entity_poly.type
_entity_poly.pdbx_seq_one_letter_code
_entity_poly.pdbx_strand_id
1 'polypeptide(L)'
;MEESRDDGLQTARDLFSGAMGGIAQVLIGQPFDIVKVRLQTTTQYAGAAQAAASIYRTEGALAFYKGTLTPLLGIGACVSVQFGAFHAARR
;
A
#
# COMPACT_ATOMS: atom_id res chain seq x y z
N MET A 1 -22.70 -26.47 14.29
CA MET A 1 -21.21 -26.42 14.18
C MET A 1 -20.73 -26.01 12.78
N GLU A 2 -21.57 -26.06 11.73
CA GLU A 2 -21.22 -25.54 10.40
C GLU A 2 -21.26 -24.00 10.30
N GLU A 3 -22.22 -23.34 10.96
CA GLU A 3 -22.42 -21.86 10.90
C GLU A 3 -21.19 -21.04 11.37
N SER A 4 -20.50 -21.49 12.42
CA SER A 4 -19.30 -20.81 12.95
C SER A 4 -18.05 -20.99 12.08
N ARG A 5 -18.05 -21.98 11.16
CA ARG A 5 -16.93 -22.22 10.23
C ARG A 5 -17.03 -21.32 8.99
N ASP A 6 -18.24 -21.00 8.56
CA ASP A 6 -18.51 -20.06 7.47
C ASP A 6 -18.18 -18.62 7.88
N ASP A 7 -18.49 -18.21 9.12
CA ASP A 7 -18.14 -16.87 9.63
C ASP A 7 -16.63 -16.61 9.66
N GLY A 8 -15.83 -17.61 10.05
CA GLY A 8 -14.38 -17.51 10.06
C GLY A 8 -13.79 -17.42 8.65
N LEU A 9 -14.36 -18.15 7.70
CA LEU A 9 -13.94 -18.12 6.30
C LEU A 9 -14.33 -16.79 5.63
N GLN A 10 -15.52 -16.27 5.97
CA GLN A 10 -16.02 -14.98 5.48
C GLN A 10 -15.17 -13.82 6.00
N THR A 11 -14.88 -13.82 7.31
CA THR A 11 -13.95 -12.86 7.94
C THR A 11 -12.58 -12.90 7.27
N ALA A 12 -11.98 -14.08 7.11
CA ALA A 12 -10.68 -14.21 6.46
C ALA A 12 -10.68 -13.72 4.99
N ARG A 13 -11.78 -13.94 4.27
CA ARG A 13 -11.97 -13.48 2.90
C ARG A 13 -12.11 -11.95 2.83
N ASP A 14 -12.86 -11.35 3.74
CA ASP A 14 -13.04 -9.90 3.82
C ASP A 14 -11.70 -9.21 4.17
N LEU A 15 -10.97 -9.79 5.12
CA LEU A 15 -9.61 -9.39 5.49
C LEU A 15 -8.63 -9.43 4.31
N PHE A 16 -8.64 -10.51 3.55
CA PHE A 16 -7.78 -10.65 2.38
C PHE A 16 -8.16 -9.65 1.28
N SER A 17 -9.47 -9.46 1.05
CA SER A 17 -9.97 -8.51 0.06
C SER A 17 -9.62 -7.06 0.43
N GLY A 18 -9.72 -6.70 1.72
CA GLY A 18 -9.30 -5.41 2.25
C GLY A 18 -7.80 -5.18 2.14
N ALA A 19 -6.99 -6.21 2.43
CA ALA A 19 -5.54 -6.14 2.27
C ALA A 19 -5.13 -5.93 0.80
N MET A 20 -5.75 -6.66 -0.14
CA MET A 20 -5.51 -6.50 -1.57
C MET A 20 -5.95 -5.12 -2.08
N GLY A 21 -7.11 -4.63 -1.62
CA GLY A 21 -7.57 -3.28 -1.90
C GLY A 21 -6.60 -2.21 -1.38
N GLY A 22 -6.06 -2.39 -0.18
CA GLY A 22 -5.03 -1.52 0.39
C GLY A 22 -3.73 -1.51 -0.42
N ILE A 23 -3.28 -2.67 -0.89
CA ILE A 23 -2.08 -2.78 -1.74
C ILE A 23 -2.32 -2.05 -3.07
N ALA A 24 -3.47 -2.29 -3.70
CA ALA A 24 -3.82 -1.62 -4.96
C ALA A 24 -3.89 -0.09 -4.80
N GLN A 25 -4.50 0.39 -3.71
CA GLN A 25 -4.58 1.81 -3.41
C GLN A 25 -3.20 2.44 -3.23
N VAL A 26 -2.30 1.77 -2.50
CA VAL A 26 -0.92 2.21 -2.34
C VAL A 26 -0.21 2.25 -3.68
N LEU A 27 -0.26 1.19 -4.49
CA LEU A 27 0.44 1.13 -5.77
C LEU A 27 0.00 2.22 -6.73
N ILE A 28 -1.30 2.56 -6.75
CA ILE A 28 -1.85 3.63 -7.58
C ILE A 28 -1.46 5.02 -7.02
N GLY A 29 -1.48 5.18 -5.69
CA GLY A 29 -1.17 6.45 -5.03
C GLY A 29 0.32 6.80 -4.97
N GLN A 30 1.19 5.79 -4.93
CA GLN A 30 2.63 5.95 -4.75
C GLN A 30 3.34 6.82 -5.80
N PRO A 31 3.06 6.71 -7.13
CA PRO A 31 3.65 7.64 -8.09
C PRO A 31 3.27 9.10 -7.79
N PHE A 32 2.06 9.35 -7.29
CA PHE A 32 1.62 10.68 -6.90
C PHE A 32 2.31 11.17 -5.63
N ASP A 33 2.52 10.27 -4.66
CA ASP A 33 3.24 10.54 -3.42
C ASP A 33 4.72 10.90 -3.69
N ILE A 34 5.40 10.12 -4.54
CA ILE A 34 6.79 10.37 -4.95
C ILE A 34 6.93 11.73 -5.63
N VAL A 35 6.02 12.08 -6.54
CA VAL A 35 6.02 13.40 -7.22
C VAL A 35 5.81 14.53 -6.21
N LYS A 36 4.92 14.33 -5.23
CA LYS A 36 4.63 15.31 -4.18
C LYS A 36 5.82 15.51 -3.23
N VAL A 37 6.43 14.43 -2.75
CA VAL A 37 7.64 14.49 -1.90
C VAL A 37 8.79 15.12 -2.66
N ARG A 38 9.00 14.81 -3.94
CA ARG A 38 9.99 15.48 -4.79
C ARG A 38 9.70 16.98 -4.91
N LEU A 39 8.45 17.38 -5.15
CA LEU A 39 8.07 18.79 -5.21
C LEU A 39 8.28 19.52 -3.87
N GLN A 40 8.09 18.83 -2.74
CA GLN A 40 8.30 19.39 -1.40
C GLN A 40 9.77 19.44 -0.99
N THR A 41 10.59 18.49 -1.45
CA THR A 41 12.02 18.40 -1.11
C THR A 41 12.90 19.24 -2.04
N THR A 42 12.42 19.61 -3.23
CA THR A 42 13.14 20.51 -4.13
C THR A 42 12.24 21.58 -4.72
N THR A 43 12.72 22.82 -4.68
CA THR A 43 12.07 23.99 -5.32
C THR A 43 12.37 24.09 -6.82
N GLN A 44 13.12 23.13 -7.38
CA GLN A 44 13.62 23.17 -8.75
C GLN A 44 12.58 22.80 -9.81
N TYR A 45 11.40 22.30 -9.42
CA TYR A 45 10.33 21.92 -10.33
C TYR A 45 9.16 22.91 -10.23
N ALA A 46 8.75 23.48 -11.36
CA ALA A 46 7.65 24.44 -11.44
C ALA A 46 6.26 23.77 -11.34
N GLY A 47 6.19 22.44 -11.44
CA GLY A 47 4.94 21.69 -11.33
C GLY A 47 5.11 20.18 -11.28
N ALA A 48 4.06 19.50 -10.83
CA ALA A 48 4.03 18.05 -10.63
C ALA A 48 4.35 17.25 -11.91
N ALA A 49 3.85 17.70 -13.07
CA ALA A 49 4.12 17.05 -14.35
C ALA A 49 5.60 17.14 -14.77
N GLN A 50 6.27 18.26 -14.46
CA GLN A 50 7.70 18.44 -14.76
C GLN A 50 8.57 17.56 -13.86
N ALA A 51 8.22 17.47 -12.57
CA ALA A 51 8.87 16.55 -11.64
C ALA A 51 8.69 15.09 -12.07
N ALA A 52 7.47 14.67 -12.43
CA ALA A 52 7.18 13.32 -12.92
C ALA A 52 7.98 12.99 -14.20
N ALA A 53 7.98 13.89 -15.19
CA ALA A 53 8.75 13.70 -16.43
C ALA A 53 10.26 13.64 -16.18
N SER A 54 10.77 14.46 -15.25
CA SER A 54 12.17 14.45 -14.83
C SER A 54 12.55 13.12 -14.18
N ILE A 55 11.75 12.63 -13.23
CA ILE A 55 11.98 11.34 -12.55
C ILE A 55 11.99 10.20 -13.58
N TYR A 56 11.00 10.18 -14.49
CA TYR A 56 10.92 9.16 -15.53
C TYR A 56 12.13 9.18 -16.48
N ARG A 57 12.62 10.36 -16.87
CA ARG A 57 13.79 10.49 -17.75
C ARG A 57 15.13 10.20 -17.07
N THR A 58 15.25 10.51 -15.79
CA THR A 58 16.53 10.47 -15.08
C THR A 58 16.75 9.12 -14.39
N GLU A 59 15.71 8.57 -13.77
CA GLU A 59 15.80 7.36 -12.96
C GLU A 59 14.95 6.20 -13.53
N GLY A 60 14.06 6.46 -14.50
CA GLY A 60 13.22 5.45 -15.15
C GLY A 60 11.92 5.13 -14.42
N ALA A 61 11.11 4.23 -14.99
CA ALA A 61 9.81 3.82 -14.43
C ALA A 61 9.92 3.17 -13.04
N LEU A 62 11.03 2.48 -12.76
CA LEU A 62 11.29 1.83 -11.47
C LEU A 62 11.51 2.83 -10.33
N ALA A 63 11.84 4.08 -10.63
CA ALA A 63 12.05 5.12 -9.62
C ALA A 63 10.77 5.48 -8.86
N PHE A 64 9.60 5.36 -9.51
CA PHE A 64 8.30 5.54 -8.86
C PHE A 64 7.97 4.42 -7.85
N TYR A 65 8.70 3.30 -7.94
CA TYR A 65 8.59 2.16 -7.04
C TYR A 65 9.80 2.03 -6.09
N LYS A 66 10.80 2.92 -6.16
CA LYS A 66 11.82 3.04 -5.12
C LYS A 66 11.17 3.65 -3.87
N GLY A 67 10.85 2.80 -2.89
CA GLY A 67 10.14 3.17 -1.66
C GLY A 67 8.87 2.35 -1.40
N THR A 68 8.41 1.53 -2.35
CA THR A 68 7.22 0.66 -2.20
C THR A 68 7.30 -0.33 -1.05
N LEU A 69 8.51 -0.64 -0.58
CA LEU A 69 8.74 -1.56 0.54
C LEU A 69 8.08 -1.08 1.84
N THR A 70 8.11 0.23 2.12
CA THR A 70 7.55 0.79 3.36
C THR A 70 6.03 0.58 3.46
N PRO A 71 5.22 0.97 2.47
CA PRO A 71 3.78 0.72 2.54
C PRO A 71 3.41 -0.77 2.37
N LEU A 72 4.18 -1.56 1.63
CA LEU A 72 4.00 -3.03 1.60
C LEU A 72 4.24 -3.67 2.97
N LEU A 73 5.28 -3.24 3.70
CA LEU A 73 5.53 -3.67 5.08
C LEU A 73 4.40 -3.25 6.02
N GLY A 74 3.87 -2.03 5.86
CA GLY A 74 2.73 -1.54 6.63
C GLY A 74 1.48 -2.42 6.46
N ILE A 75 1.20 -2.84 5.24
CA ILE A 75 0.06 -3.73 4.96
C ILE A 75 0.33 -5.14 5.50
N GLY A 76 1.55 -5.68 5.33
CA GLY A 76 1.94 -6.97 5.91
C GLY A 76 1.81 -6.98 7.43
N ALA A 77 2.20 -5.90 8.11
CA ALA A 77 2.02 -5.73 9.54
C ALA A 77 0.53 -5.67 9.92
N CYS A 78 -0.28 -4.92 9.17
CA CYS A 78 -1.73 -4.81 9.39
C CYS A 78 -2.43 -6.18 9.28
N VAL A 79 -2.09 -6.98 8.25
CA VAL A 79 -2.63 -8.35 8.08
C VAL A 79 -2.17 -9.23 9.25
N SER A 80 -0.91 -9.14 9.66
CA SER A 80 -0.37 -9.91 10.78
C SER A 80 -1.10 -9.60 12.10
N VAL A 81 -1.36 -8.32 12.39
CA VAL A 81 -2.12 -7.89 13.57
C VAL A 81 -3.55 -8.42 13.53
N GLN A 82 -4.21 -8.37 12.36
CA GLN A 82 -5.57 -8.87 12.22
C GLN A 82 -5.67 -10.39 12.45
N PHE A 83 -4.71 -11.16 11.93
CA PHE A 83 -4.64 -12.60 12.22
C PHE A 83 -4.35 -12.87 13.71
N GLY A 84 -3.51 -12.07 14.35
CA GLY A 84 -3.25 -12.14 15.79
C GLY A 84 -4.50 -11.85 16.63
N ALA A 85 -5.24 -10.79 16.29
CA ALA A 85 -6.49 -10.44 16.93
C ALA A 85 -7.57 -11.51 16.73
N PHE A 86 -7.70 -12.05 15.52
CA PHE A 86 -8.60 -13.17 15.23
C PHE A 86 -8.23 -14.41 16.05
N HIS A 87 -6.94 -14.73 16.17
CA HIS A 87 -6.48 -15.83 17.00
C HIS A 87 -6.77 -15.62 18.50
N ALA A 88 -6.69 -14.38 18.98
CA ALA A 88 -7.00 -14.03 20.36
C ALA A 88 -8.52 -14.06 20.64
N ALA A 89 -9.34 -13.56 19.71
CA ALA A 89 -10.81 -13.55 19.83
C ALA A 89 -11.44 -14.93 19.68
N ARG A 90 -10.72 -15.90 19.08
CA ARG A 90 -11.17 -17.28 18.91
C ARG A 90 -10.79 -18.20 20.07
N ARG A 91 -10.32 -17.64 21.20
CA ARG A 91 -10.15 -18.31 22.50
C ARG A 91 -11.26 -17.87 23.44
#